data_AF-A0A523B3B1-F1
#
_entry.id   AF-A0A523B3B1-F1
#
_cell.length_a   1.000
_cell.length_b   1.000
_cell.length_c   1.000
_cell.angle_alpha   90.00
_cell.angle_beta   90.00
_cell.angle_gamma   90.00
#
_symmetry.space_group_name_H-M   'P 1'
#
loop_
_entity.id
_entity.type
_entity.pdbx_description
1 polymer ?
#
loop_
_entity_poly.entity_id
_entity_poly.type
_entity_poly.pdbx_seq_one_letter_code
_entity_poly.pdbx_strand_id
1 'polypeptide(L)' 'MKARIKLLVEGGKANPGPPLGPALGPLGVNVGQVVQKINQATAKFSGMKIPVIITVDRKTKEFQIEVRSPPVSVLIK' A
#
# COMPACT_ATOMS: atom_id res chain seq x y z
N MET A 1 -1.75 -20.53 4.00
CA MET A 1 -0.44 -19.86 3.95
C MET A 1 -0.70 -18.40 3.72
N LYS A 2 -0.30 -17.54 4.66
CA LYS A 2 -0.48 -16.09 4.56
C LYS A 2 0.84 -15.49 4.08
N ALA A 3 0.84 -14.80 2.94
CA ALA A 3 2.00 -14.08 2.43
C ALA A 3 1.87 -12.62 2.86
N ARG A 4 2.87 -12.10 3.57
CA ARG A 4 2.95 -10.68 3.93
C ARG A 4 4.01 -10.02 3.08
N ILE A 5 3.64 -8.96 2.37
CA ILE A 5 4.53 -8.17 1.53
C ILE A 5 4.51 -6.74 2.04
N LYS A 6 5.70 -6.16 2.24
CA LYS A 6 5.86 -4.76 2.61
C LYS A 6 6.35 -4.00 1.39
N LEU A 7 5.67 -2.92 1.03
CA LEU A 7 5.95 -2.10 -0.14
C LEU A 7 6.01 -0.64 0.28
N LEU A 8 6.82 0.16 -0.42
CA LEU A 8 6.88 1.61 -0.24
C LEU A 8 6.12 2.27 -1.38
N VAL A 9 5.19 3.16 -1.03
CA VAL A 9 4.32 3.84 -1.98
C VAL A 9 4.36 5.34 -1.71
N GLU A 10 4.40 6.17 -2.75
CA GLU A 10 4.32 7.62 -2.56
C GLU A 10 2.89 8.05 -2.27
N GLY A 11 2.68 8.74 -1.15
CA GLY A 11 1.40 9.32 -0.76
C GLY A 11 0.97 10.39 -1.77
N GLY A 12 -0.31 10.40 -2.12
CA GLY A 12 -0.91 11.32 -3.09
C GLY A 12 -0.48 11.11 -4.56
N LYS A 13 0.57 10.34 -4.83
CA LYS A 13 1.05 9.95 -6.17
C LYS A 13 1.38 8.45 -6.25
N ALA A 14 0.63 7.61 -5.54
CA ALA A 14 0.78 6.17 -5.66
C ALA A 14 0.47 5.77 -7.10
N ASN A 15 1.39 5.03 -7.73
CA ASN A 15 1.26 4.59 -9.12
C ASN A 15 1.07 3.06 -9.14
N PRO A 16 0.15 2.49 -9.93
CA PRO A 16 0.00 1.03 -10.07
C PRO A 16 1.17 0.34 -10.79
N GLY A 17 2.17 1.12 -11.22
CA GLY A 17 3.39 0.64 -11.86
C GLY A 17 4.37 -0.10 -10.92
N PRO A 18 5.62 -0.33 -11.38
CA PRO A 18 6.63 -1.13 -10.66
C PRO A 18 7.07 -0.38 -9.40
N PRO A 19 6.45 -0.66 -8.23
CA PRO A 19 6.79 -1.80 -7.35
C PRO A 19 5.55 -2.53 -6.77
N LEU A 20 4.34 -2.04 -7.00
CA LEU A 20 3.09 -2.61 -6.49
C LEU A 20 2.55 -3.71 -7.41
N GLY A 21 2.62 -3.49 -8.73
CA GLY A 21 2.18 -4.45 -9.75
C GLY A 21 2.82 -5.83 -9.63
N PRO A 22 4.17 -5.94 -9.65
CA PRO A 22 4.87 -7.23 -9.57
C PRO A 22 4.72 -7.94 -8.23
N ALA A 23 4.56 -7.17 -7.15
CA ALA A 23 4.45 -7.69 -5.80
C ALA A 23 3.04 -8.25 -5.50
N LEU A 24 2.00 -7.62 -6.04
CA LEU A 24 0.59 -7.98 -5.81
C LEU A 24 0.00 -8.86 -6.93
N GLY A 25 0.55 -8.80 -8.13
CA GLY A 25 0.15 -9.61 -9.29
C GLY A 25 0.13 -11.13 -9.02
N PRO A 26 1.20 -11.74 -8.48
CA PRO A 26 1.22 -13.19 -8.21
C PRO A 26 0.31 -13.60 -7.04
N LEU A 27 -0.28 -12.64 -6.34
CA LEU A 27 -1.19 -12.85 -5.22
C LEU A 27 -2.67 -12.62 -5.61
N GLY A 28 -2.95 -12.20 -6.85
CA GLY A 28 -4.31 -11.96 -7.34
C GLY A 28 -4.99 -10.72 -6.74
N VAL A 29 -4.20 -9.77 -6.23
CA VAL A 29 -4.72 -8.55 -5.59
C VAL A 29 -4.87 -7.44 -6.62
N ASN A 30 -5.94 -6.67 -6.54
CA ASN A 30 -6.18 -5.56 -7.47
C ASN A 30 -5.33 -4.33 -7.09
N VAL A 31 -4.21 -4.17 -7.78
CA VAL A 31 -3.22 -3.11 -7.57
C VAL A 31 -3.86 -1.71 -7.69
N GLY A 32 -4.75 -1.51 -8.66
CA GLY A 32 -5.41 -0.22 -8.87
C GLY A 32 -6.27 0.19 -7.67
N GLN A 33 -7.00 -0.75 -7.08
CA GLN A 33 -7.81 -0.49 -5.88
C GLN A 33 -6.94 -0.17 -4.65
N VAL A 34 -5.81 -0.86 -4.50
CA VAL A 34 -4.85 -0.62 -3.41
C VAL A 34 -4.29 0.80 -3.52
N VAL A 35 -3.82 1.17 -4.71
CA VAL A 35 -3.29 2.50 -5.03
C VAL A 35 -4.31 3.60 -4.76
N GLN A 36 -5.56 3.40 -5.17
CA GLN A 36 -6.61 4.39 -5.00
C GLN A 36 -6.99 4.59 -3.52
N LYS A 37 -7.10 3.50 -2.75
CA LYS A 37 -7.30 3.55 -1.28
C LYS A 37 -6.15 4.26 -0.57
N ILE A 38 -4.91 3.95 -0.95
CA ILE A 38 -3.73 4.62 -0.43
C ILE A 38 -3.80 6.11 -0.78
N ASN A 39 -3.99 6.48 -2.04
CA ASN A 39 -4.04 7.88 -2.45
C ASN A 39 -5.15 8.67 -1.76
N GLN A 40 -6.31 8.08 -1.50
CA GLN A 40 -7.38 8.72 -0.73
C GLN A 40 -6.97 8.95 0.74
N ALA A 41 -6.46 7.91 1.41
CA ALA A 41 -6.02 8.00 2.80
C ALA A 41 -4.78 8.90 2.98
N THR A 42 -3.95 8.98 1.93
CA THR A 42 -2.67 9.69 1.91
C THR A 42 -2.72 10.99 1.12
N ALA A 43 -3.91 11.44 0.72
CA ALA A 43 -4.11 12.72 0.04
C ALA A 43 -3.55 13.88 0.86
N LYS A 44 -3.63 13.77 2.20
CA LYS A 44 -3.06 14.74 3.15
C LYS A 44 -1.54 14.64 3.30
N PHE A 45 -0.95 13.53 2.88
CA PHE A 45 0.48 13.22 2.95
C PHE A 45 1.09 13.16 1.55
N SER A 46 0.51 13.92 0.61
CA SER A 46 0.96 13.97 -0.78
C SER A 46 2.43 14.38 -0.84
N GLY A 47 3.28 13.53 -1.43
CA GLY A 47 4.73 13.74 -1.53
C GLY A 47 5.58 13.02 -0.48
N MET A 48 5.00 12.24 0.45
CA MET A 48 5.76 11.41 1.39
C MET A 48 5.77 9.94 0.98
N LYS A 49 6.83 9.19 1.30
CA LYS A 49 6.86 7.72 1.13
C LYS A 49 6.20 7.03 2.31
N ILE A 50 5.23 6.18 2.02
CA ILE A 50 4.33 5.56 2.98
C ILE A 50 4.47 4.06 2.86
N PRO A 51 4.92 3.37 3.92
CA PRO A 51 5.02 1.93 3.92
C PRO A 51 3.62 1.29 4.00
N VAL A 52 3.36 0.37 3.08
CA VAL A 52 2.12 -0.40 3.00
C VAL A 52 2.44 -1.87 3.18
N ILE A 53 1.67 -2.54 4.03
CA ILE A 53 1.78 -3.97 4.28
C ILE A 53 0.56 -4.64 3.67
N ILE A 54 0.77 -5.52 2.70
CA ILE A 54 -0.30 -6.36 2.15
C ILE A 54 -0.13 -7.78 2.67
N THR A 55 -1.14 -8.26 3.37
CA THR A 55 -1.26 -9.66 3.80
C THR A 55 -2.25 -10.35 2.88
N VAL A 56 -1.83 -11.38 2.14
CA VAL A 56 -2.71 -12.17 1.28
C VAL A 56 -2.78 -13.61 1.76
N ASP A 57 -3.99 -14.11 1.91
CA ASP A 57 -4.24 -15.52 2.17
C ASP A 57 -4.49 -16.26 0.85
N ARG A 58 -3.58 -17.18 0.51
CA ARG A 58 -3.69 -18.01 -0.69
C ARG A 58 -4.87 -18.98 -0.66
N LYS A 59 -5.45 -19.28 0.51
CA LYS A 59 -6.59 -20.20 0.64
C LYS A 59 -7.93 -19.49 0.46
N THR A 60 -8.12 -18.34 1.11
CA THR A 60 -9.40 -17.61 1.06
C THR A 60 -9.44 -16.57 -0.06
N LYS A 61 -8.31 -16.35 -0.74
CA LYS A 61 -8.09 -15.22 -1.68
C LYS A 61 -8.31 -13.86 -1.01
N GLU A 62 -8.36 -13.83 0.32
CA GLU A 62 -8.52 -12.59 1.07
C GLU A 62 -7.19 -11.85 1.08
N PHE A 63 -7.29 -10.54 0.93
CA PHE A 63 -6.18 -9.64 1.05
C PHE A 63 -6.52 -8.57 2.09
N GLN A 64 -5.58 -8.30 2.99
CA GLN A 64 -5.63 -7.22 3.95
C GLN A 64 -4.54 -6.22 3.60
N ILE A 65 -4.92 -4.95 3.55
CA ILE A 65 -4.02 -3.85 3.23
C ILE A 65 -3.92 -2.97 4.47
N GLU A 66 -2.74 -2.89 5.05
CA GLU A 66 -2.43 -2.02 6.17
C GLU A 66 -1.55 -0.87 5.65
N VAL A 67 -2.14 0.32 5.53
CA VAL A 67 -1.40 1.53 5.20
C VAL A 67 -0.81 2.07 6.49
N ARG A 68 0.51 2.00 6.66
CA ARG A 68 1.17 2.66 7.79
C ARG A 68 1.47 4.08 7.38
N SER A 69 0.74 5.03 7.95
CA SER A 69 1.05 6.46 7.79
C SER A 69 2.51 6.72 8.16
N PRO A 70 3.19 7.64 7.46
CA PRO A 70 4.52 8.07 7.88
C PRO A 70 4.43 8.64 9.31
N PRO A 71 5.51 8.56 10.11
CA PRO A 71 5.49 9.02 11.48
C PRO A 71 5.00 10.47 11.54
N VAL A 72 4.18 10.75 12.55
CA VAL A 72 3.54 12.04 12.86
C VAL A 72 4.58 13.12 13.26
N SER A 73 5.84 12.97 12.87
CA SER A 73 6.94 13.87 13.24
C SER A 73 6.89 15.23 12.53
N VAL A 74 5.89 15.49 11.69
CA VAL A 74 5.65 16.84 11.12
C VAL A 74 4.68 17.68 11.97
N LEU A 75 4.01 17.10 12.97
CA LEU A 75 3.17 17.86 13.92
C LEU A 75 3.95 18.37 15.15
N ILE A 76 5.25 18.09 15.25
CA ILE A 76 6.15 18.66 16.26
C ILE A 76 7.20 19.48 15.52
N LYS A 77 6.88 20.73 15.19
CA LYS A 77 7.84 21.77 14.86
C LYS A 77 7.69 22.87 15.89
#